data_AF-A0A0G1M4E2-F1
#
_entry.id   AF-A0A0G1M4E2-F1
#
_cell.length_a   1.000
_cell.length_b   1.000
_cell.length_c   1.000
_cell.angle_alpha   90.00
_cell.angle_beta   90.00
_cell.angle_gamma   90.00
#
_symmetry.space_group_name_H-M   'P 1'
#
loop_
_entity.id
_entity.type
_entity.pdbx_description
1 polymer ?
#
loop_
_entity_poly.entity_id
_entity_poly.type
_entity_poly.pdbx_seq_one_letter_code
_entity_poly.pdbx_strand_id
1 'polypeptide(L)'
;MKIDEHLLKFPKYLPNDLEGLMFYYPEKFPLIVSDFEEVAPKIAGDPEAFRQYSDHVRDELWAAYEKIKKDYEKGDQTNLEFLVGVDERFSKIYCYRFWIINYLFPDGPIHDFLVDNLKNLIRKFIDVTEDIEDFEQRVVRIQRDLLQSDYADLYLQQALDGVKAVELLKANKKIAEKLPTVTQLIDEHSHSNTEKINSVWQEVYKIIKSDEDTVALREAMAVPLSQVEMRSSILPLYNMLTHAIEFREENEQLTKRHGGMLGTIDKYKDLARKELTAEEYELFEFCYEQARNFSMYKDVMGAIDEVLLPLWFGLHRQIKKLLIDNGVKIRERPTGPTAVSAHFVWYLPDELKAKVMTPDLVPFSLETI
;
A
#
# COMPACT_ATOMS: atom_id res chain seq x y z
N MET A 1 -14.92 16.86 18.48
CA MET A 1 -15.09 17.18 17.04
C MET A 1 -16.13 16.25 16.43
N LYS A 2 -17.01 16.74 15.53
CA LYS A 2 -18.02 15.93 14.86
C LYS A 2 -17.83 16.07 13.34
N ILE A 3 -17.48 14.98 12.66
CA ILE A 3 -17.54 14.90 11.19
C ILE A 3 -19.02 14.94 10.80
N ASP A 4 -19.36 15.71 9.79
CA ASP A 4 -20.74 15.79 9.33
C ASP A 4 -21.21 14.42 8.80
N GLU A 5 -22.42 14.01 9.20
CA GLU A 5 -22.99 12.71 8.87
C GLU A 5 -23.13 12.51 7.36
N HIS A 6 -23.26 13.57 6.56
CA HIS A 6 -23.30 13.44 5.09
C HIS A 6 -21.97 12.98 4.49
N LEU A 7 -20.83 13.26 5.14
CA LEU A 7 -19.50 12.81 4.69
C LEU A 7 -19.26 11.33 5.01
N LEU A 8 -20.05 10.76 5.92
CA LEU A 8 -19.99 9.35 6.32
C LEU A 8 -20.92 8.46 5.49
N LYS A 9 -21.65 9.06 4.54
CA LYS A 9 -22.49 8.33 3.58
C LYS A 9 -21.68 7.83 2.41
N PHE A 10 -22.17 6.77 1.76
CA PHE A 10 -21.50 6.21 0.60
C PHE A 10 -21.31 7.30 -0.48
N PRO A 11 -20.08 7.52 -0.98
CA PRO A 11 -19.82 8.58 -1.95
C PRO A 11 -20.67 8.42 -3.22
N LYS A 12 -21.03 9.53 -3.85
CA LYS A 12 -21.71 9.52 -5.17
C LYS A 12 -20.75 9.67 -6.34
N TYR A 13 -19.52 10.07 -6.05
CA TYR A 13 -18.48 10.36 -7.02
C TYR A 13 -17.11 10.20 -6.36
N LEU A 14 -16.14 9.75 -7.14
CA LEU A 14 -14.72 9.82 -6.81
C LEU A 14 -13.96 10.51 -7.95
N PRO A 15 -13.04 11.43 -7.65
CA PRO A 15 -12.29 12.19 -8.65
C PRO A 15 -11.40 11.31 -9.54
N ASN A 16 -10.89 10.20 -9.01
CA ASN A 16 -9.93 9.33 -9.70
C ASN A 16 -10.52 7.97 -10.14
N ASP A 17 -11.84 7.86 -10.28
CA ASP A 17 -12.49 6.62 -10.73
C ASP A 17 -12.43 6.44 -12.25
N LEU A 18 -11.23 6.10 -12.75
CA LEU A 18 -10.96 5.94 -14.18
C LEU A 18 -11.71 4.75 -14.81
N GLU A 19 -12.09 3.75 -14.02
CA GLU A 19 -12.79 2.55 -14.49
C GLU A 19 -14.30 2.58 -14.27
N GLY A 20 -14.84 3.63 -13.62
CA GLY A 20 -16.27 3.73 -13.32
C GLY A 20 -16.73 2.73 -12.25
N LEU A 21 -15.85 2.32 -11.34
CA LEU A 21 -16.13 1.43 -10.21
C LEU A 21 -17.23 1.97 -9.31
N MET A 22 -17.35 3.30 -9.17
CA MET A 22 -18.42 3.95 -8.41
C MET A 22 -19.81 3.67 -8.96
N PHE A 23 -19.93 3.41 -10.26
CA PHE A 23 -21.21 3.03 -10.88
C PHE A 23 -21.38 1.53 -10.94
N TYR A 24 -20.28 0.79 -11.08
CA TYR A 24 -20.33 -0.66 -11.23
C TYR A 24 -20.52 -1.40 -9.90
N TYR A 25 -19.69 -1.12 -8.89
CA TYR A 25 -19.67 -1.91 -7.66
C TYR A 25 -20.95 -1.80 -6.82
N PRO A 26 -21.59 -0.63 -6.66
CA PRO A 26 -22.88 -0.58 -5.96
C PRO A 26 -24.01 -1.33 -6.68
N GLU A 27 -23.96 -1.44 -8.01
CA GLU A 27 -24.94 -2.22 -8.78
C GLU A 27 -24.64 -3.72 -8.69
N LYS A 28 -23.36 -4.10 -8.79
CA LYS A 28 -22.94 -5.50 -8.75
C LYS A 28 -22.95 -6.08 -7.34
N PHE A 29 -22.54 -5.31 -6.34
CA PHE A 29 -22.37 -5.70 -4.94
C PHE A 29 -23.08 -4.70 -4.02
N PRO A 30 -24.43 -4.60 -4.04
CA PRO A 30 -25.16 -3.52 -3.39
C PRO A 30 -24.97 -3.42 -1.87
N LEU A 31 -24.58 -4.50 -1.20
CA LEU A 31 -24.29 -4.48 0.24
C LEU A 31 -23.04 -3.66 0.58
N ILE A 32 -22.17 -3.33 -0.39
CA ILE A 32 -21.01 -2.44 -0.18
C ILE A 32 -21.42 -1.08 0.40
N VAL A 33 -22.62 -0.59 0.03
CA VAL A 33 -23.16 0.68 0.50
C VAL A 33 -23.44 0.61 1.99
N SER A 34 -24.18 -0.42 2.44
CA SER A 34 -24.47 -0.60 3.87
C SER A 34 -23.21 -0.92 4.67
N ASP A 35 -22.31 -1.73 4.13
CA ASP A 35 -21.04 -2.09 4.79
C ASP A 35 -20.19 -0.84 5.04
N PHE A 36 -20.04 0.02 4.02
CA PHE A 36 -19.34 1.29 4.18
C PHE A 36 -20.02 2.21 5.19
N GLU A 37 -21.34 2.39 5.09
CA GLU A 37 -22.08 3.30 5.98
C GLU A 37 -22.13 2.82 7.43
N GLU A 38 -21.93 1.51 7.68
CA GLU A 38 -21.77 0.98 9.02
C GLU A 38 -20.35 1.21 9.59
N VAL A 39 -19.33 1.07 8.74
CA VAL A 39 -17.92 1.16 9.14
C VAL A 39 -17.45 2.61 9.26
N ALA A 40 -17.82 3.48 8.31
CA ALA A 40 -17.30 4.85 8.23
C ALA A 40 -17.49 5.65 9.54
N PRO A 41 -18.65 5.62 10.21
CA PRO A 41 -18.83 6.33 11.49
C PRO A 41 -17.93 5.82 12.63
N LYS A 42 -17.48 4.56 12.57
CA LYS A 42 -16.65 3.93 13.60
C LYS A 42 -15.16 4.30 13.44
N ILE A 43 -14.71 4.57 12.21
CA ILE A 43 -13.29 4.71 11.91
C ILE A 43 -12.88 6.08 11.37
N ALA A 44 -13.79 6.85 10.75
CA ALA A 44 -13.42 8.12 10.11
C ALA A 44 -12.97 9.18 11.13
N GLY A 45 -13.50 9.14 12.35
CA GLY A 45 -13.17 10.08 13.43
C GLY A 45 -12.07 9.59 14.38
N ASP A 46 -11.47 8.43 14.13
CA ASP A 46 -10.49 7.81 15.02
C ASP A 46 -9.34 7.20 14.19
N PRO A 47 -8.17 7.88 14.14
CA PRO A 47 -7.02 7.40 13.37
C PRO A 47 -6.52 6.02 13.81
N GLU A 48 -6.68 5.64 15.08
CA GLU A 48 -6.26 4.32 15.55
C GLU A 48 -7.26 3.24 15.11
N ALA A 49 -8.56 3.52 15.23
CA ALA A 49 -9.60 2.61 14.73
C ALA A 49 -9.48 2.40 13.20
N PHE A 50 -9.13 3.44 12.44
CA PHE A 50 -8.88 3.31 11.01
C PHE A 50 -7.70 2.38 10.70
N ARG A 51 -6.60 2.49 11.45
CA ARG A 51 -5.45 1.57 11.31
C ARG A 51 -5.84 0.13 11.58
N GLN A 52 -6.46 -0.13 12.72
CA GLN A 52 -6.87 -1.48 13.12
C GLN A 52 -7.82 -2.13 12.10
N TYR A 53 -8.80 -1.36 11.61
CA TYR A 53 -9.69 -1.82 10.56
C TYR A 53 -8.94 -2.12 9.25
N SER A 54 -8.04 -1.24 8.85
CA SER A 54 -7.29 -1.39 7.59
C SER A 54 -6.30 -2.56 7.64
N ASP A 55 -5.65 -2.80 8.78
CA ASP A 55 -4.81 -3.98 9.01
C ASP A 55 -5.62 -5.28 8.92
N HIS A 56 -6.80 -5.31 9.55
CA HIS A 56 -7.70 -6.45 9.46
C HIS A 56 -8.13 -6.70 8.01
N VAL A 57 -8.54 -5.65 7.30
CA VAL A 57 -8.95 -5.72 5.90
C VAL A 57 -7.82 -6.18 4.97
N ARG A 58 -6.59 -5.70 5.21
CA ARG A 58 -5.39 -6.18 4.51
C ARG A 58 -5.22 -7.69 4.70
N ASP A 59 -5.28 -8.17 5.93
CA ASP A 59 -5.07 -9.59 6.24
C ASP A 59 -6.15 -10.46 5.60
N GLU A 60 -7.41 -10.01 5.62
CA GLU A 60 -8.51 -10.70 4.91
C GLU A 60 -8.31 -10.69 3.39
N LEU A 61 -7.83 -9.58 2.81
CA LEU A 61 -7.56 -9.47 1.39
C LEU A 61 -6.52 -10.51 0.94
N TRP A 62 -5.40 -10.63 1.67
CA TRP A 62 -4.36 -11.63 1.39
C TRP A 62 -4.86 -13.06 1.57
N ALA A 63 -5.61 -13.32 2.65
CA ALA A 63 -6.19 -14.65 2.89
C ALA A 63 -7.16 -15.06 1.77
N ALA A 64 -8.01 -14.13 1.33
CA ALA A 64 -8.94 -14.36 0.23
C ALA A 64 -8.21 -14.58 -1.11
N TYR A 65 -7.20 -13.76 -1.40
CA TYR A 65 -6.35 -13.92 -2.59
C TYR A 65 -5.74 -15.32 -2.65
N GLU A 66 -5.09 -15.77 -1.58
CA GLU A 66 -4.44 -17.10 -1.53
C GLU A 66 -5.47 -18.23 -1.70
N LYS A 67 -6.66 -18.08 -1.13
CA LYS A 67 -7.75 -19.05 -1.30
C LYS A 67 -8.20 -19.13 -2.76
N ILE A 68 -8.51 -18.00 -3.38
CA ILE A 68 -8.97 -17.94 -4.78
C ILE A 68 -7.87 -18.45 -5.72
N LYS A 69 -6.61 -18.05 -5.51
CA LYS A 69 -5.46 -18.50 -6.28
C LYS A 69 -5.31 -20.03 -6.23
N LYS A 70 -5.40 -20.63 -5.03
CA LYS A 70 -5.30 -22.08 -4.86
C LYS A 70 -6.44 -22.83 -5.54
N ASP A 71 -7.65 -22.28 -5.52
CA ASP A 71 -8.79 -22.86 -6.22
C ASP A 71 -8.61 -22.75 -7.75
N TYR A 72 -8.14 -21.60 -8.24
CA TYR A 72 -7.82 -21.37 -9.65
C TYR A 72 -6.72 -22.32 -10.17
N GLU A 73 -5.66 -22.54 -9.40
CA GLU A 73 -4.57 -23.46 -9.74
C GLU A 73 -4.99 -24.93 -9.80
N LYS A 74 -6.03 -25.31 -9.05
CA LYS A 74 -6.54 -26.69 -8.98
C LYS A 74 -7.71 -26.96 -9.92
N GLY A 75 -8.43 -25.92 -10.33
CA GLY A 75 -9.62 -26.05 -11.14
C GLY A 75 -9.36 -26.16 -12.64
N ASP A 76 -10.43 -26.25 -13.41
CA ASP A 76 -10.37 -26.43 -14.86
C ASP A 76 -10.21 -25.08 -15.58
N GLN A 77 -8.96 -24.72 -15.87
CA GLN A 77 -8.62 -23.47 -16.56
C GLN A 77 -9.00 -23.46 -18.06
N THR A 78 -9.58 -24.53 -18.58
CA THR A 78 -10.15 -24.58 -19.94
C THR A 78 -11.65 -24.32 -19.97
N ASN A 79 -12.30 -24.29 -18.79
CA ASN A 79 -13.72 -24.08 -18.64
C ASN A 79 -14.04 -22.59 -18.45
N LEU A 80 -14.80 -22.03 -19.39
CA LEU A 80 -15.19 -20.61 -19.37
C LEU A 80 -16.01 -20.23 -18.13
N GLU A 81 -16.95 -21.08 -17.70
CA GLU A 81 -17.76 -20.84 -16.51
C GLU A 81 -16.91 -20.81 -15.24
N PHE A 82 -15.95 -21.72 -15.13
CA PHE A 82 -15.00 -21.75 -14.03
C PHE A 82 -14.18 -20.45 -13.98
N LEU A 83 -13.58 -20.03 -15.10
CA LEU A 83 -12.78 -18.81 -15.17
C LEU A 83 -13.59 -17.56 -14.83
N VAL A 84 -14.82 -17.44 -15.35
CA VAL A 84 -15.72 -16.32 -14.99
C VAL A 84 -16.08 -16.36 -13.50
N GLY A 85 -16.29 -17.55 -12.92
CA GLY A 85 -16.51 -17.70 -11.48
C GLY A 85 -15.33 -17.23 -10.63
N VAL A 86 -14.10 -17.49 -11.06
CA VAL A 86 -12.89 -16.99 -10.39
C VAL A 86 -12.78 -15.47 -10.49
N ASP A 87 -13.11 -14.90 -11.66
CA ASP A 87 -13.08 -13.44 -11.87
C ASP A 87 -14.06 -12.70 -10.95
N GLU A 88 -15.28 -13.23 -10.81
CA GLU A 88 -16.30 -12.66 -9.93
C GLU A 88 -15.85 -12.64 -8.46
N ARG A 89 -15.11 -13.67 -8.03
CA ARG A 89 -14.51 -13.74 -6.68
C ARG A 89 -13.42 -12.69 -6.50
N PHE A 90 -12.54 -12.50 -7.50
CA PHE A 90 -11.55 -11.42 -7.47
C PHE A 90 -12.19 -10.04 -7.44
N SER A 91 -13.24 -9.83 -8.26
CA SER A 91 -14.03 -8.59 -8.25
C SER A 91 -14.63 -8.31 -6.88
N LYS A 92 -15.13 -9.35 -6.20
CA LYS A 92 -15.75 -9.23 -4.88
C LYS A 92 -14.72 -8.88 -3.80
N ILE A 93 -13.57 -9.57 -3.72
CA ILE A 93 -12.52 -9.20 -2.74
C ILE A 93 -11.98 -7.79 -3.01
N TYR A 94 -11.85 -7.40 -4.28
CA TYR A 94 -11.35 -6.10 -4.65
C TYR A 94 -12.33 -5.01 -4.22
N CYS A 95 -13.63 -5.21 -4.46
CA CYS A 95 -14.67 -4.29 -4.01
C CYS A 95 -14.69 -4.12 -2.47
N TYR A 96 -14.76 -5.23 -1.72
CA TYR A 96 -15.02 -5.18 -0.28
C TYR A 96 -13.78 -4.96 0.60
N ARG A 97 -12.57 -5.24 0.09
CA ARG A 97 -11.34 -5.15 0.90
C ARG A 97 -10.32 -4.18 0.34
N PHE A 98 -10.13 -4.14 -0.97
CA PHE A 98 -9.19 -3.19 -1.55
C PHE A 98 -9.81 -1.80 -1.75
N TRP A 99 -10.93 -1.72 -2.46
CA TRP A 99 -11.48 -0.47 -2.99
C TRP A 99 -11.94 0.51 -1.91
N ILE A 100 -12.53 0.00 -0.80
CA ILE A 100 -12.94 0.84 0.32
C ILE A 100 -11.75 1.62 0.90
N ILE A 101 -10.67 0.91 1.23
CA ILE A 101 -9.49 1.49 1.88
C ILE A 101 -8.63 2.29 0.90
N ASN A 102 -8.51 1.81 -0.34
CA ASN A 102 -7.60 2.39 -1.33
C ASN A 102 -8.20 3.59 -2.08
N TYR A 103 -9.54 3.65 -2.20
CA TYR A 103 -10.23 4.68 -2.98
C TYR A 103 -11.36 5.39 -2.21
N LEU A 104 -12.32 4.68 -1.60
CA LEU A 104 -13.49 5.36 -0.99
C LEU A 104 -13.09 6.34 0.13
N PHE A 105 -12.14 5.97 0.99
CA PHE A 105 -11.65 6.86 2.04
C PHE A 105 -10.63 7.90 1.54
N PRO A 106 -9.55 7.52 0.82
CA PRO A 106 -8.49 8.46 0.43
C PRO A 106 -8.88 9.42 -0.69
N ASP A 107 -9.76 9.00 -1.61
CA ASP A 107 -10.20 9.81 -2.73
C ASP A 107 -11.64 10.32 -2.52
N GLY A 108 -12.25 10.06 -1.36
CA GLY A 108 -13.63 10.45 -1.04
C GLY A 108 -13.78 11.77 -0.29
N PRO A 109 -15.03 12.18 0.00
CA PRO A 109 -15.33 13.46 0.65
C PRO A 109 -14.71 13.65 2.04
N ILE A 110 -14.42 12.54 2.74
CA ILE A 110 -13.76 12.58 4.05
C ILE A 110 -12.34 13.12 3.91
N HIS A 111 -11.58 12.71 2.89
CA HIS A 111 -10.24 13.22 2.67
C HIS A 111 -10.25 14.72 2.38
N ASP A 112 -11.13 15.19 1.49
CA ASP A 112 -11.29 16.62 1.20
C ASP A 112 -11.60 17.42 2.48
N PHE A 113 -12.48 16.91 3.33
CA PHE A 113 -12.77 17.53 4.64
C PHE A 113 -11.52 17.64 5.53
N LEU A 114 -10.67 16.61 5.61
CA LEU A 114 -9.45 16.66 6.41
C LEU A 114 -8.44 17.65 5.82
N VAL A 115 -8.27 17.63 4.50
CA VAL A 115 -7.36 18.51 3.76
C VAL A 115 -7.75 19.98 3.90
N ASP A 116 -9.05 20.28 3.83
CA ASP A 116 -9.58 21.64 3.99
C ASP A 116 -9.44 22.14 5.43
N ASN A 117 -9.72 21.30 6.43
CA ASN A 117 -9.49 21.66 7.83
C ASN A 117 -8.00 21.92 8.09
N LEU A 118 -7.11 21.07 7.58
CA LEU A 118 -5.68 21.26 7.69
C LEU A 118 -5.26 22.60 7.08
N LYS A 119 -5.77 22.94 5.88
CA LYS A 119 -5.52 24.22 5.22
C LYS A 119 -5.97 25.42 6.08
N ASN A 120 -7.16 25.32 6.67
CA ASN A 120 -7.71 26.38 7.51
C ASN A 120 -6.94 26.56 8.82
N LEU A 121 -6.42 25.48 9.40
CA LEU A 121 -5.60 25.53 10.62
C LEU A 121 -4.22 26.09 10.32
N ILE A 122 -3.62 25.74 9.17
CA ILE A 122 -2.34 26.32 8.72
C ILE A 122 -2.44 27.85 8.66
N ARG A 123 -3.50 28.41 8.09
CA ARG A 123 -3.70 29.87 8.05
C ARG A 123 -3.70 30.55 9.41
N LYS A 124 -4.00 29.81 10.49
CA LYS A 124 -4.07 30.35 11.86
C LYS A 124 -2.74 30.32 12.58
N PHE A 125 -1.82 29.41 12.24
CA PHE A 125 -0.54 29.28 12.93
C PHE A 125 0.66 29.83 12.14
N ILE A 126 0.46 30.31 10.91
CA ILE A 126 1.52 30.94 10.12
C ILE A 126 1.38 32.46 10.12
N ASP A 127 2.51 33.16 10.02
CA ASP A 127 2.52 34.62 9.96
C ASP A 127 1.83 35.14 8.70
N VAL A 128 0.90 36.07 8.90
CA VAL A 128 0.21 36.77 7.81
C VAL A 128 1.17 37.77 7.15
N THR A 129 1.25 37.72 5.83
CA THR A 129 2.01 38.68 5.01
C THR A 129 1.07 39.70 4.36
N GLU A 130 1.59 40.89 4.04
CA GLU A 130 0.82 41.90 3.29
C GLU A 130 0.48 41.43 1.86
N ASP A 131 1.34 40.57 1.28
CA ASP A 131 1.09 39.89 0.03
C ASP A 131 0.22 38.63 0.28
N ILE A 132 -1.03 38.69 -0.17
CA ILE A 132 -2.01 37.61 -0.04
C ILE A 132 -1.64 36.40 -0.90
N GLU A 133 -1.02 36.62 -2.07
CA GLU A 133 -0.64 35.53 -2.97
C GLU A 133 0.50 34.73 -2.36
N ASP A 134 1.52 35.41 -1.82
CA ASP A 134 2.62 34.77 -1.09
C ASP A 134 2.11 33.99 0.13
N PHE A 135 1.18 34.59 0.90
CA PHE A 135 0.54 33.93 2.04
C PHE A 135 -0.13 32.61 1.64
N GLU A 136 -1.00 32.63 0.63
CA GLU A 136 -1.73 31.42 0.19
C GLU A 136 -0.79 30.37 -0.44
N GLN A 137 0.27 30.80 -1.15
CA GLN A 137 1.29 29.87 -1.64
C GLN A 137 2.06 29.20 -0.49
N ARG A 138 2.35 29.92 0.60
CA ARG A 138 2.96 29.35 1.81
C ARG A 138 2.02 28.34 2.48
N VAL A 139 0.72 28.64 2.59
CA VAL A 139 -0.29 27.71 3.11
C VAL A 139 -0.29 26.40 2.32
N VAL A 140 -0.37 26.49 0.98
CA VAL A 140 -0.39 25.31 0.10
C VAL A 140 0.91 24.51 0.20
N ARG A 141 2.06 25.17 0.35
CA ARG A 141 3.35 24.51 0.53
C ARG A 141 3.38 23.69 1.83
N ILE A 142 2.97 24.29 2.94
CA ILE A 142 2.93 23.62 4.25
C ILE A 142 1.93 22.47 4.23
N GLN A 143 0.76 22.66 3.62
CA GLN A 143 -0.23 21.60 3.43
C GLN A 143 0.37 20.42 2.67
N ARG A 144 1.07 20.68 1.55
CA ARG A 144 1.74 19.63 0.77
C ARG A 144 2.81 18.91 1.59
N ASP A 145 3.65 19.65 2.33
CA ASP A 145 4.69 19.05 3.16
C ASP A 145 4.08 18.15 4.27
N LEU A 146 2.94 18.54 4.85
CA LEU A 146 2.20 17.73 5.81
C LEU A 146 1.53 16.49 5.18
N LEU A 147 0.96 16.63 3.98
CA LEU A 147 0.28 15.54 3.25
C LEU A 147 1.24 14.54 2.60
N GLN A 148 2.49 14.95 2.30
CA GLN A 148 3.57 14.02 1.97
C GLN A 148 3.80 13.03 3.12
N SER A 149 3.42 13.42 4.34
CA SER A 149 3.48 12.64 5.56
C SER A 149 4.89 12.19 5.92
N ASP A 150 5.08 11.73 7.15
CA ASP A 150 6.34 11.11 7.60
C ASP A 150 6.37 9.60 7.36
N TYR A 151 5.30 9.03 6.78
CA TYR A 151 5.25 7.62 6.43
C TYR A 151 6.30 7.31 5.37
N ALA A 152 7.13 6.31 5.67
CA ALA A 152 8.00 5.71 4.68
C ALA A 152 7.22 4.58 3.99
N ASP A 153 7.05 4.66 2.68
CA ASP A 153 6.55 3.54 1.87
C ASP A 153 7.46 2.30 2.00
N LEU A 154 7.00 1.15 1.52
CA LEU A 154 7.75 -0.11 1.66
C LEU A 154 9.17 -0.02 1.09
N TYR A 155 9.36 0.69 -0.03
CA TYR A 155 10.65 0.85 -0.68
C TYR A 155 11.59 1.71 0.17
N LEU A 156 11.09 2.84 0.67
CA LEU A 156 11.83 3.74 1.54
C LEU A 156 12.14 3.05 2.88
N GLN A 157 11.21 2.28 3.47
CA GLN A 157 11.47 1.49 4.67
C GLN A 157 12.63 0.53 4.46
N GLN A 158 12.63 -0.24 3.36
CA GLN A 158 13.72 -1.15 3.04
C GLN A 158 15.07 -0.42 2.88
N ALA A 159 15.07 0.75 2.24
CA ALA A 159 16.27 1.57 2.11
C ALA A 159 16.78 2.09 3.47
N LEU A 160 15.88 2.62 4.31
CA LEU A 160 16.20 3.15 5.64
C LEU A 160 16.70 2.03 6.58
N ASP A 161 16.03 0.88 6.60
CA ASP A 161 16.45 -0.29 7.38
C ASP A 161 17.79 -0.83 6.90
N GLY A 162 18.02 -0.85 5.58
CA GLY A 162 19.30 -1.18 4.96
C GLY A 162 20.44 -0.29 5.44
N VAL A 163 20.24 1.04 5.43
CA VAL A 163 21.22 2.01 5.94
C VAL A 163 21.50 1.79 7.41
N LYS A 164 20.45 1.69 8.23
CA LYS A 164 20.55 1.44 9.68
C LYS A 164 21.31 0.15 9.97
N ALA A 165 21.02 -0.93 9.24
CA ALA A 165 21.73 -2.18 9.37
C ALA A 165 23.23 -2.01 9.06
N VAL A 166 23.58 -1.35 7.94
CA VAL A 166 24.97 -1.09 7.57
C VAL A 166 25.71 -0.24 8.62
N GLU A 167 25.07 0.79 9.19
CA GLU A 167 25.65 1.59 10.27
C GLU A 167 25.94 0.76 11.51
N LEU A 168 25.01 -0.09 11.92
CA LEU A 168 25.18 -1.00 13.04
C LEU A 168 26.29 -2.04 12.76
N LEU A 169 26.42 -2.52 11.51
CA LEU A 169 27.51 -3.41 11.11
C LEU A 169 28.88 -2.70 11.20
N LYS A 170 28.95 -1.41 10.82
CA LYS A 170 30.16 -0.57 10.96
C LYS A 170 30.53 -0.34 12.43
N ALA A 171 29.53 -0.22 13.31
CA ALA A 171 29.74 -0.02 14.75
C ALA A 171 30.16 -1.31 15.47
N ASN A 172 29.82 -2.48 14.94
CA ASN A 172 30.19 -3.76 15.54
C ASN A 172 31.64 -4.13 15.22
N LYS A 173 32.50 -4.17 16.23
CA LYS A 173 33.95 -4.43 16.10
C LYS A 173 34.29 -5.75 15.40
N LYS A 174 33.47 -6.80 15.56
CA LYS A 174 33.73 -8.13 14.96
C LYS A 174 33.35 -8.18 13.48
N ILE A 175 32.47 -7.28 13.03
CA ILE A 175 31.95 -7.25 11.66
C ILE A 175 32.59 -6.14 10.84
N ALA A 176 32.93 -5.00 11.45
CA ALA A 176 33.45 -3.81 10.79
C ALA A 176 34.66 -4.09 9.89
N GLU A 177 35.56 -4.98 10.30
CA GLU A 177 36.75 -5.36 9.52
C GLU A 177 36.43 -6.07 8.20
N LYS A 178 35.24 -6.67 8.08
CA LYS A 178 34.80 -7.41 6.88
C LYS A 178 34.12 -6.51 5.86
N LEU A 179 33.62 -5.34 6.28
CA LEU A 179 32.87 -4.43 5.42
C LEU A 179 33.69 -3.86 4.24
N PRO A 180 34.95 -3.41 4.41
CA PRO A 180 35.73 -2.88 3.29
C PRO A 180 35.91 -3.90 2.15
N THR A 181 36.13 -5.18 2.50
CA THR A 181 36.30 -6.25 1.52
C THR A 181 35.02 -6.48 0.72
N VAL A 182 33.86 -6.55 1.38
CA VAL A 182 32.60 -6.78 0.67
C VAL A 182 32.14 -5.55 -0.11
N THR A 183 32.37 -4.33 0.39
CA THR A 183 32.12 -3.09 -0.37
C THR A 183 32.93 -3.07 -1.66
N GLN A 184 34.24 -3.37 -1.60
CA GLN A 184 35.06 -3.44 -2.82
C GLN A 184 34.53 -4.46 -3.82
N LEU A 185 34.16 -5.66 -3.35
CA LEU A 185 33.64 -6.71 -4.23
C LEU A 185 32.33 -6.32 -4.91
N ILE A 186 31.48 -5.54 -4.23
CA ILE A 186 30.21 -5.01 -4.76
C ILE A 186 30.49 -3.91 -5.79
N ASP A 187 31.38 -2.96 -5.48
CA ASP A 187 31.74 -1.85 -6.36
C ASP A 187 32.40 -2.28 -7.68
N GLU A 188 33.00 -3.48 -7.71
CA GLU A 188 33.56 -4.07 -8.93
C GLU A 188 32.49 -4.54 -9.92
N HIS A 189 31.21 -4.61 -9.53
CA HIS A 189 30.05 -5.01 -10.34
C HIS A 189 30.26 -6.28 -11.19
N SER A 190 31.07 -7.22 -10.68
CA SER A 190 31.40 -8.47 -11.38
C SER A 190 30.57 -9.64 -10.85
N HIS A 191 29.88 -10.35 -11.74
CA HIS A 191 29.12 -11.55 -11.37
C HIS A 191 29.98 -12.64 -10.70
N SER A 192 31.28 -12.69 -11.03
CA SER A 192 32.23 -13.62 -10.41
C SER A 192 32.50 -13.36 -8.92
N ASN A 193 32.09 -12.19 -8.39
CA ASN A 193 32.24 -11.85 -6.98
C ASN A 193 31.09 -12.36 -6.11
N THR A 194 29.97 -12.82 -6.70
CA THR A 194 28.76 -13.26 -5.99
C THR A 194 29.05 -14.30 -4.90
N GLU A 195 29.89 -15.31 -5.19
CA GLU A 195 30.25 -16.34 -4.20
C GLU A 195 31.06 -15.77 -3.03
N LYS A 196 31.97 -14.84 -3.32
CA LYS A 196 32.80 -14.19 -2.29
C LYS A 196 31.97 -13.29 -1.39
N ILE A 197 31.07 -12.49 -1.97
CA ILE A 197 30.12 -11.64 -1.24
C ILE A 197 29.24 -12.51 -0.34
N ASN A 198 28.68 -13.60 -0.87
CA ASN A 198 27.89 -14.56 -0.09
C ASN A 198 28.68 -15.15 1.09
N SER A 199 29.96 -15.51 0.88
CA SER A 199 30.80 -16.03 1.96
C SER A 199 30.95 -15.01 3.09
N VAL A 200 31.17 -13.73 2.77
CA VAL A 200 31.24 -12.67 3.79
C VAL A 200 29.92 -12.54 4.54
N TRP A 201 28.78 -12.52 3.84
CA TRP A 201 27.47 -12.41 4.48
C TRP A 201 27.10 -13.61 5.35
N GLN A 202 27.54 -14.82 4.98
CA GLN A 202 27.37 -15.99 5.85
C GLN A 202 28.15 -15.87 7.15
N GLU A 203 29.36 -15.31 7.12
CA GLU A 203 30.14 -15.06 8.34
C GLU A 203 29.48 -13.98 9.20
N VAL A 204 29.01 -12.90 8.60
CA VAL A 204 28.26 -11.83 9.28
C VAL A 204 27.01 -12.38 9.95
N TYR A 205 26.23 -13.22 9.24
CA TYR A 205 25.05 -13.88 9.79
C TYR A 205 25.36 -14.74 11.02
N LYS A 206 26.45 -15.52 10.98
CA LYS A 206 26.90 -16.32 12.13
C LYS A 206 27.23 -15.45 13.33
N ILE A 207 27.90 -14.32 13.13
CA ILE A 207 28.20 -13.36 14.21
C ILE A 207 26.90 -12.79 14.79
N ILE A 208 25.98 -12.30 13.94
CA ILE A 208 24.70 -11.74 14.37
C ILE A 208 23.90 -12.74 15.24
N LYS A 209 23.90 -14.02 14.86
CA LYS A 209 23.16 -15.05 15.59
C LYS A 209 23.80 -15.45 16.93
N SER A 210 25.14 -15.50 16.98
CA SER A 210 25.88 -16.04 18.13
C SER A 210 26.30 -15.00 19.16
N ASP A 211 26.34 -13.73 18.79
CA ASP A 211 26.82 -12.66 19.66
C ASP A 211 25.68 -12.06 20.50
N GLU A 212 25.99 -11.66 21.73
CA GLU A 212 25.04 -10.95 22.60
C GLU A 212 24.99 -9.46 22.25
N ASP A 213 26.10 -8.88 21.75
CA ASP A 213 26.21 -7.46 21.39
C ASP A 213 25.50 -7.08 20.08
N THR A 214 24.77 -8.01 19.45
CA THR A 214 24.10 -7.82 18.15
C THR A 214 22.58 -7.64 18.30
N VAL A 215 22.06 -7.34 19.49
CA VAL A 215 20.62 -7.12 19.71
C VAL A 215 20.03 -6.09 18.73
N ALA A 216 20.64 -4.90 18.65
CA ALA A 216 20.18 -3.85 17.73
C ALA A 216 20.27 -4.28 16.24
N LEU A 217 21.26 -5.10 15.88
CA LEU A 217 21.38 -5.67 14.53
C LEU A 217 20.27 -6.68 14.25
N ARG A 218 19.91 -7.51 15.24
CA ARG A 218 18.82 -8.48 15.13
C ARG A 218 17.47 -7.78 14.98
N GLU A 219 17.25 -6.68 15.71
CA GLU A 219 16.04 -5.88 15.59
C GLU A 219 15.94 -5.20 14.22
N ALA A 220 17.01 -4.52 13.76
CA ALA A 220 17.03 -3.83 12.48
C ALA A 220 16.91 -4.78 11.27
N MET A 221 17.24 -6.06 11.43
CA MET A 221 17.18 -7.08 10.37
C MET A 221 16.19 -8.21 10.69
N ALA A 222 15.21 -7.98 11.55
CA ALA A 222 14.33 -9.05 12.05
C ALA A 222 13.63 -9.83 10.92
N VAL A 223 13.05 -9.12 9.95
CA VAL A 223 12.38 -9.71 8.79
C VAL A 223 13.36 -10.56 7.94
N PRO A 224 14.46 -10.01 7.39
CA PRO A 224 15.38 -10.80 6.58
C PRO A 224 16.02 -11.96 7.35
N LEU A 225 16.33 -11.81 8.64
CA LEU A 225 16.87 -12.90 9.45
C LEU A 225 15.85 -14.04 9.62
N SER A 226 14.58 -13.73 9.89
CA SER A 226 13.52 -14.74 9.97
C SER A 226 13.33 -15.46 8.62
N GLN A 227 13.43 -14.74 7.50
CA GLN A 227 13.33 -15.32 6.17
C GLN A 227 14.52 -16.22 5.84
N VAL A 228 15.72 -15.92 6.32
CA VAL A 228 16.89 -16.80 6.18
C VAL A 228 16.64 -18.14 6.86
N GLU A 229 16.07 -18.13 8.07
CA GLU A 229 15.75 -19.35 8.82
C GLU A 229 14.63 -20.15 8.16
N MET A 230 13.53 -19.48 7.79
CA MET A 230 12.39 -20.11 7.13
C MET A 230 12.78 -20.73 5.78
N ARG A 231 13.59 -20.03 4.98
CA ARG A 231 13.97 -20.46 3.63
C ARG A 231 15.24 -21.32 3.61
N SER A 232 15.95 -21.44 4.73
CA SER A 232 17.27 -22.07 4.81
C SER A 232 18.25 -21.54 3.76
N SER A 233 18.20 -20.23 3.50
CA SER A 233 18.97 -19.58 2.43
C SER A 233 19.41 -18.18 2.88
N ILE A 234 20.67 -17.82 2.60
CA ILE A 234 21.22 -16.49 2.94
C ILE A 234 20.67 -15.37 2.04
N LEU A 235 19.96 -15.73 0.96
CA LEU A 235 19.50 -14.80 -0.07
C LEU A 235 18.75 -13.56 0.45
N PRO A 236 17.83 -13.64 1.44
CA PRO A 236 17.17 -12.44 1.97
C PRO A 236 18.15 -11.44 2.59
N LEU A 237 19.14 -11.94 3.35
CA LEU A 237 20.17 -11.11 3.97
C LEU A 237 21.14 -10.57 2.91
N TYR A 238 21.52 -11.40 1.93
CA TYR A 238 22.31 -10.99 0.79
C TYR A 238 21.66 -9.82 0.06
N ASN A 239 20.37 -9.93 -0.30
CA ASN A 239 19.66 -8.89 -1.05
C ASN A 239 19.63 -7.57 -0.28
N MET A 240 19.21 -7.60 0.99
CA MET A 240 19.13 -6.39 1.81
C MET A 240 20.50 -5.71 1.95
N LEU A 241 21.53 -6.45 2.40
CA LEU A 241 22.83 -5.85 2.71
C LEU A 241 23.61 -5.45 1.46
N THR A 242 23.52 -6.26 0.39
CA THR A 242 24.19 -5.95 -0.88
C THR A 242 23.56 -4.71 -1.51
N HIS A 243 22.23 -4.62 -1.59
CA HIS A 243 21.58 -3.41 -2.12
C HIS A 243 21.84 -2.18 -1.23
N ALA A 244 21.86 -2.34 0.09
CA ALA A 244 22.17 -1.24 1.01
C ALA A 244 23.57 -0.66 0.77
N ILE A 245 24.56 -1.50 0.43
CA ILE A 245 25.92 -1.07 0.11
C ILE A 245 26.04 -0.57 -1.34
N GLU A 246 25.40 -1.26 -2.29
CA GLU A 246 25.42 -0.90 -3.72
C GLU A 246 24.84 0.49 -3.94
N PHE A 247 23.67 0.78 -3.35
CA PHE A 247 22.96 2.07 -3.47
C PHE A 247 23.20 3.00 -2.27
N ARG A 248 24.36 2.89 -1.62
CA ARG A 248 24.66 3.62 -0.37
C ARG A 248 24.53 5.13 -0.50
N GLU A 249 24.94 5.72 -1.63
CA GLU A 249 24.87 7.17 -1.84
C GLU A 249 23.43 7.63 -2.01
N GLU A 250 22.63 6.90 -2.78
CA GLU A 250 21.21 7.14 -2.98
C GLU A 250 20.44 6.97 -1.67
N ASN A 251 20.72 5.90 -0.93
CA ASN A 251 20.06 5.62 0.35
C ASN A 251 20.41 6.67 1.41
N GLU A 252 21.65 7.17 1.47
CA GLU A 252 22.01 8.29 2.34
C GLU A 252 21.27 9.58 1.96
N GLN A 253 21.11 9.86 0.66
CA GLN A 253 20.34 11.02 0.21
C GLN A 253 18.86 10.87 0.56
N LEU A 254 18.27 9.68 0.38
CA LEU A 254 16.90 9.38 0.77
C LEU A 254 16.69 9.55 2.27
N THR A 255 17.61 9.02 3.09
CA THR A 255 17.60 9.16 4.55
C THR A 255 17.65 10.64 4.97
N LYS A 256 18.53 11.43 4.35
CA LYS A 256 18.63 12.88 4.62
C LYS A 256 17.35 13.62 4.23
N ARG A 257 16.74 13.28 3.09
CA ARG A 257 15.47 13.88 2.65
C ARG A 257 14.32 13.52 3.60
N HIS A 258 14.19 12.25 3.97
CA HIS A 258 13.15 11.78 4.90
C HIS A 258 13.33 12.38 6.31
N GLY A 259 14.55 12.37 6.85
CA GLY A 259 14.84 13.03 8.12
C GLY A 259 14.59 14.55 8.08
N GLY A 260 14.89 15.19 6.95
CA GLY A 260 14.55 16.60 6.71
C GLY A 260 13.03 16.86 6.69
N MET A 261 12.26 15.91 6.14
CA MET A 261 10.79 15.97 6.11
C MET A 261 10.21 15.80 7.52
N LEU A 262 10.65 14.80 8.28
CA LEU A 262 10.31 14.62 9.69
C LEU A 262 10.55 15.90 10.50
N GLY A 263 11.76 16.45 10.42
CA GLY A 263 12.10 17.69 11.11
C GLY A 263 11.33 18.92 10.61
N THR A 264 10.78 18.89 9.39
CA THR A 264 9.92 19.96 8.87
C THR A 264 8.51 19.83 9.42
N ILE A 265 7.96 18.62 9.45
CA ILE A 265 6.65 18.31 10.03
C ILE A 265 6.67 18.63 11.54
N ASP A 266 7.69 18.23 12.28
CA ASP A 266 7.84 18.52 13.71
C ASP A 266 7.83 20.03 13.99
N LYS A 267 8.49 20.83 13.14
CA LYS A 267 8.45 22.30 13.25
C LYS A 267 7.04 22.85 13.06
N TYR A 268 6.28 22.30 12.10
CA TYR A 268 4.90 22.71 11.90
C TYR A 268 4.01 22.28 13.07
N LYS A 269 4.20 21.08 13.63
CA LYS A 269 3.50 20.60 14.84
C LYS A 269 3.80 21.50 16.04
N ASP A 270 5.06 21.86 16.25
CA ASP A 270 5.48 22.76 17.33
C ASP A 270 4.92 24.18 17.18
N LEU A 271 4.86 24.68 15.94
CA LEU A 271 4.27 25.98 15.65
C LEU A 271 2.76 25.96 15.88
N ALA A 272 2.06 24.95 15.35
CA ALA A 272 0.64 24.74 15.56
C ALA A 272 0.30 24.65 17.05
N ARG A 273 1.09 23.91 17.85
CA ARG A 273 0.89 23.80 19.30
C ARG A 273 1.01 25.13 20.05
N LYS A 274 1.82 26.06 19.55
CA LYS A 274 2.04 27.38 20.19
C LYS A 274 0.94 28.37 19.83
N GLU A 275 0.51 28.37 18.57
CA GLU A 275 -0.38 29.40 18.03
C GLU A 275 -1.86 29.01 18.06
N LEU A 276 -2.19 27.71 17.99
CA LEU A 276 -3.56 27.24 18.01
C LEU A 276 -4.07 27.09 19.45
N THR A 277 -5.39 27.20 19.62
CA THR A 277 -6.05 26.74 20.85
C THR A 277 -5.93 25.22 21.01
N ALA A 278 -6.15 24.71 22.22
CA ALA A 278 -6.07 23.27 22.49
C ALA A 278 -7.02 22.45 21.58
N GLU A 279 -8.27 22.91 21.40
CA GLU A 279 -9.25 22.25 20.53
C GLU A 279 -8.84 22.28 19.05
N GLU A 280 -8.25 23.38 18.59
CA GLU A 280 -7.76 23.51 17.21
C GLU A 280 -6.51 22.65 16.97
N TYR A 281 -5.63 22.53 17.96
CA TYR A 281 -4.46 21.67 17.88
C TYR A 281 -4.86 20.18 17.89
N GLU A 282 -5.85 19.78 18.68
CA GLU A 282 -6.43 18.44 18.63
C GLU A 282 -7.02 18.13 17.24
N LEU A 283 -7.75 19.07 16.64
CA LEU A 283 -8.25 18.95 15.27
C LEU A 283 -7.11 18.84 14.25
N PHE A 284 -6.05 19.64 14.42
CA PHE A 284 -4.88 19.61 13.54
C PHE A 284 -4.18 18.25 13.57
N GLU A 285 -3.89 17.71 14.76
CA GLU A 285 -3.28 16.39 14.91
C GLU A 285 -4.20 15.31 14.32
N PHE A 286 -5.50 15.38 14.58
CA PHE A 286 -6.46 14.45 13.99
C PHE A 286 -6.42 14.46 12.45
N CYS A 287 -6.50 15.65 11.82
CA CYS A 287 -6.48 15.79 10.37
C CYS A 287 -5.17 15.28 9.77
N TYR A 288 -4.04 15.60 10.41
CA TYR A 288 -2.73 15.14 9.98
C TYR A 288 -2.59 13.61 10.10
N GLU A 289 -2.89 13.04 11.26
CA GLU A 289 -2.76 11.60 11.53
C GLU A 289 -3.64 10.78 10.59
N GLN A 290 -4.86 11.26 10.32
CA GLN A 290 -5.76 10.54 9.44
C GLN A 290 -5.41 10.69 7.95
N ALA A 291 -4.91 11.85 7.52
CA ALA A 291 -4.36 12.00 6.17
C ALA A 291 -3.12 11.10 5.97
N ARG A 292 -2.23 11.00 6.97
CA ARG A 292 -1.10 10.06 6.94
C ARG A 292 -1.57 8.62 6.80
N ASN A 293 -2.59 8.22 7.57
CA ASN A 293 -3.14 6.86 7.48
C ASN A 293 -3.67 6.56 6.06
N PHE A 294 -4.33 7.51 5.39
CA PHE A 294 -4.80 7.33 4.02
C PHE A 294 -3.66 7.09 3.04
N SER A 295 -2.58 7.90 3.10
CA SER A 295 -1.39 7.68 2.28
C SER A 295 -0.76 6.32 2.56
N MET A 296 -0.57 5.99 3.84
CA MET A 296 0.03 4.73 4.28
C MET A 296 -0.74 3.51 3.76
N TYR A 297 -2.05 3.46 3.93
CA TYR A 297 -2.81 2.28 3.52
C TYR A 297 -3.02 2.20 2.01
N LYS A 298 -2.90 3.30 1.27
CA LYS A 298 -2.83 3.23 -0.20
C LYS A 298 -1.62 2.42 -0.65
N ASP A 299 -0.47 2.63 -0.03
CA ASP A 299 0.76 1.87 -0.33
C ASP A 299 0.70 0.44 0.22
N VAL A 300 0.27 0.25 1.48
CA VAL A 300 0.17 -1.08 2.11
C VAL A 300 -0.80 -1.98 1.36
N MET A 301 -1.96 -1.46 0.94
CA MET A 301 -2.91 -2.23 0.16
C MET A 301 -2.40 -2.43 -1.27
N GLY A 302 -1.82 -1.40 -1.88
CA GLY A 302 -1.24 -1.43 -3.22
C GLY A 302 -0.16 -2.50 -3.41
N ALA A 303 0.53 -2.92 -2.35
CA ALA A 303 1.50 -4.03 -2.41
C ALA A 303 0.90 -5.34 -2.97
N ILE A 304 -0.41 -5.57 -2.84
CA ILE A 304 -1.04 -6.75 -3.41
C ILE A 304 -1.10 -6.72 -4.95
N ASP A 305 -1.05 -5.54 -5.57
CA ASP A 305 -1.18 -5.40 -7.02
C ASP A 305 -0.06 -6.15 -7.76
N GLU A 306 1.12 -6.26 -7.16
CA GLU A 306 2.26 -7.01 -7.69
C GLU A 306 1.95 -8.49 -7.92
N VAL A 307 1.04 -9.07 -7.14
CA VAL A 307 0.68 -10.50 -7.21
C VAL A 307 -0.73 -10.73 -7.74
N LEU A 308 -1.66 -9.81 -7.46
CA LEU A 308 -3.06 -9.92 -7.85
C LEU A 308 -3.25 -9.59 -9.33
N LEU A 309 -2.76 -8.44 -9.79
CA LEU A 309 -3.02 -7.98 -11.16
C LEU A 309 -2.44 -8.91 -12.24
N PRO A 310 -1.20 -9.46 -12.12
CA PRO A 310 -0.69 -10.40 -13.11
C PRO A 310 -1.53 -11.67 -13.24
N LEU A 311 -1.99 -12.21 -12.10
CA LEU A 311 -2.85 -13.38 -12.06
C LEU A 311 -4.23 -13.08 -12.68
N TRP A 312 -4.84 -11.97 -12.25
CA TRP A 312 -6.16 -11.57 -12.69
C TRP A 312 -6.21 -11.18 -14.17
N PHE A 313 -5.22 -10.42 -14.67
CA PHE A 313 -5.11 -10.12 -16.09
C PHE A 313 -4.68 -11.36 -16.91
N GLY A 314 -3.97 -12.31 -16.28
CA GLY A 314 -3.77 -13.65 -16.84
C GLY A 314 -5.10 -14.36 -17.10
N LEU A 315 -5.98 -14.38 -16.10
CA LEU A 315 -7.33 -14.92 -16.19
C LEU A 315 -8.15 -14.24 -17.30
N HIS A 316 -8.14 -12.92 -17.39
CA HIS A 316 -8.82 -12.17 -18.45
C HIS A 316 -8.33 -12.56 -19.85
N ARG A 317 -7.02 -12.72 -20.02
CA ARG A 317 -6.44 -13.16 -21.29
C ARG A 317 -6.89 -14.58 -21.67
N GLN A 318 -7.01 -15.47 -20.69
CA GLN A 318 -7.51 -16.83 -20.91
C GLN A 318 -8.99 -16.84 -21.31
N ILE A 319 -9.85 -16.08 -20.62
CA ILE A 319 -11.26 -15.91 -20.97
C ILE A 319 -11.39 -15.39 -22.40
N LYS A 320 -10.67 -14.32 -22.75
CA LYS A 320 -10.66 -13.76 -24.10
C LYS A 320 -10.25 -14.80 -25.14
N LYS A 321 -9.22 -15.60 -24.85
CA LYS A 321 -8.75 -16.65 -25.75
C LYS A 321 -9.83 -17.72 -25.97
N LEU A 322 -10.45 -18.24 -24.92
CA LEU A 322 -11.53 -19.24 -25.05
C LEU A 322 -12.70 -18.73 -25.88
N LEU A 323 -13.09 -17.46 -25.72
CA LEU A 323 -14.15 -16.86 -26.52
C LEU A 323 -13.76 -16.77 -28.00
N ILE A 324 -12.53 -16.36 -28.32
CA ILE A 324 -12.02 -16.29 -29.69
C ILE A 324 -11.91 -17.68 -30.32
N ASP A 325 -11.41 -18.66 -29.58
CA ASP A 325 -11.29 -20.05 -30.03
C ASP A 325 -12.67 -20.66 -30.33
N ASN A 326 -13.74 -20.17 -29.68
CA ASN A 326 -15.14 -20.49 -29.96
C ASN A 326 -15.79 -19.60 -31.05
N GLY A 327 -14.99 -18.87 -31.84
CA GLY A 327 -15.45 -18.11 -33.01
C GLY A 327 -15.96 -16.70 -32.72
N VAL A 328 -15.82 -16.19 -31.49
CA VAL A 328 -16.25 -14.83 -31.14
C VAL A 328 -15.22 -13.79 -31.60
N LYS A 329 -15.68 -12.74 -32.29
CA LYS A 329 -14.84 -11.60 -32.68
C LYS A 329 -14.88 -10.51 -31.61
N ILE A 330 -13.83 -10.46 -30.79
CA ILE A 330 -13.68 -9.47 -29.70
C ILE A 330 -12.80 -8.30 -30.19
N ARG A 331 -13.22 -7.06 -29.91
CA ARG A 331 -12.42 -5.87 -30.21
C ARG A 331 -11.24 -5.76 -29.25
N GLU A 332 -10.09 -5.30 -29.73
CA GLU A 332 -8.98 -4.98 -28.83
C GLU A 332 -9.27 -3.71 -28.05
N ARG A 333 -9.20 -3.82 -26.73
CA ARG A 333 -9.34 -2.74 -25.76
C ARG A 333 -8.44 -3.04 -24.55
N PRO A 334 -7.90 -2.01 -23.87
CA PRO A 334 -7.30 -2.18 -22.55
C PRO A 334 -8.28 -2.90 -21.61
N THR A 335 -7.75 -3.80 -20.79
CA THR A 335 -8.52 -4.59 -19.80
C THR A 335 -8.02 -4.24 -18.41
N GLY A 336 -8.92 -3.73 -17.57
CA GLY A 336 -8.71 -3.53 -16.13
C GLY A 336 -9.45 -4.59 -15.30
N PRO A 337 -9.50 -4.46 -13.96
CA PRO A 337 -10.28 -5.31 -13.06
C PRO A 337 -11.75 -5.53 -13.48
N THR A 338 -12.34 -4.60 -14.23
CA THR A 338 -13.72 -4.70 -14.74
C THR A 338 -13.84 -5.41 -16.11
N ALA A 339 -12.77 -6.01 -16.65
CA ALA A 339 -12.77 -6.49 -18.03
C ALA A 339 -13.89 -7.52 -18.34
N VAL A 340 -14.15 -8.47 -17.44
CA VAL A 340 -15.20 -9.47 -17.66
C VAL A 340 -16.58 -8.83 -17.64
N SER A 341 -16.85 -7.92 -16.71
CA SER A 341 -18.16 -7.30 -16.51
C SER A 341 -18.47 -6.15 -17.44
N ALA A 342 -17.48 -5.36 -17.85
CA ALA A 342 -17.67 -4.18 -18.70
C ALA A 342 -17.44 -4.47 -20.19
N HIS A 343 -16.50 -5.37 -20.51
CA HIS A 343 -16.10 -5.65 -21.89
C HIS A 343 -16.51 -7.04 -22.36
N PHE A 344 -16.11 -8.09 -21.65
CA PHE A 344 -16.33 -9.46 -22.11
C PHE A 344 -17.77 -9.94 -21.93
N VAL A 345 -18.56 -9.33 -21.04
CA VAL A 345 -19.95 -9.69 -20.75
C VAL A 345 -20.81 -9.82 -22.02
N TRP A 346 -20.58 -8.96 -23.01
CA TRP A 346 -21.32 -8.94 -24.27
C TRP A 346 -21.02 -10.13 -25.18
N TYR A 347 -19.91 -10.81 -24.91
CA TYR A 347 -19.39 -11.95 -25.66
C TYR A 347 -19.59 -13.28 -24.92
N LEU A 348 -20.00 -13.24 -23.65
CA LEU A 348 -20.31 -14.44 -22.87
C LEU A 348 -21.60 -15.11 -23.36
N PRO A 349 -21.69 -16.45 -23.23
CA PRO A 349 -22.95 -17.18 -23.33
C PRO A 349 -24.03 -16.58 -22.43
N ASP A 350 -25.30 -16.67 -22.83
CA ASP A 350 -26.40 -15.96 -22.15
C ASP A 350 -26.54 -16.31 -20.67
N GLU A 351 -26.31 -17.57 -20.27
CA GLU A 351 -26.33 -17.97 -18.86
C GLU A 351 -25.22 -17.29 -18.04
N LEU A 352 -23.99 -17.24 -18.58
CA LEU A 352 -22.87 -16.59 -17.91
C LEU A 352 -23.00 -15.08 -17.91
N LYS A 353 -23.52 -14.49 -18.98
CA LYS A 353 -23.86 -13.08 -19.07
C LYS A 353 -24.87 -12.69 -17.99
N ALA A 354 -25.95 -13.48 -17.86
CA ALA A 354 -26.95 -13.27 -16.82
C ALA A 354 -26.31 -13.35 -15.43
N LYS A 355 -25.44 -14.35 -15.18
CA LYS A 355 -24.70 -14.47 -13.91
C LYS A 355 -23.85 -13.25 -13.60
N VAL A 356 -23.03 -12.78 -14.55
CA VAL A 356 -22.16 -11.61 -14.38
C VAL A 356 -22.98 -10.33 -14.17
N MET A 357 -24.09 -10.17 -14.88
CA MET A 357 -24.96 -8.98 -14.74
C MET A 357 -25.88 -9.01 -13.52
N THR A 358 -26.09 -10.17 -12.90
CA THR A 358 -26.97 -10.29 -11.73
C THR A 358 -26.28 -9.71 -10.50
N PRO A 359 -26.95 -8.81 -9.75
CA PRO A 359 -26.44 -8.32 -8.47
C PRO A 359 -26.17 -9.47 -7.49
N ASP A 360 -25.00 -9.44 -6.86
CA ASP A 360 -24.64 -10.36 -5.79
C ASP A 360 -25.06 -9.77 -4.45
N LEU A 361 -26.13 -10.33 -3.89
CA LEU A 361 -26.71 -9.96 -2.60
C LEU A 361 -26.12 -10.76 -1.42
N VAL A 362 -25.11 -11.60 -1.65
CA VAL A 362 -24.48 -12.39 -0.59
C VAL A 362 -23.45 -11.51 0.12
N PRO A 363 -23.52 -11.35 1.45
CA PRO A 363 -22.51 -10.63 2.22
C PRO A 363 -21.11 -11.18 1.96
N PHE A 364 -20.09 -10.32 2.05
CA PHE A 364 -18.72 -10.78 1.97
C PHE A 364 -18.41 -11.71 3.16
N SER A 365 -17.80 -12.86 2.89
CA SER A 365 -17.25 -13.76 3.91
C SER A 365 -16.10 -14.58 3.32
N LEU A 366 -15.00 -14.69 4.07
CA LEU A 366 -13.86 -15.52 3.71
C LEU A 366 -14.21 -17.00 3.55
N GLU A 367 -15.27 -17.47 4.18
CA GLU A 367 -15.71 -18.87 4.06
C GLU A 367 -16.34 -19.14 2.69
N THR A 368 -17.14 -18.19 2.22
CA THR A 368 -17.89 -18.28 0.96
C THR A 368 -17.15 -17.70 -0.23
N ILE A 369 -16.04 -16.97 0.01
CA ILE A 369 -15.27 -16.31 -1.04
C ILE A 369 -14.52 -17.26 -1.92
#